data_AF-A0A6I7EPH2-F1
#
_entry.id   AF-A0A6I7EPH2-F1
#
_cell.length_a   1.000
_cell.length_b   1.000
_cell.length_c   1.000
_cell.angle_alpha   90.00
_cell.angle_beta   90.00
_cell.angle_gamma   90.00
#
_symmetry.space_group_name_H-M   'P 1'
#
loop_
_entity.id
_entity.type
_entity.pdbx_description
1 polymer ?
#
loop_
_entity_poly.entity_id
_entity_poly.type
_entity_poly.pdbx_seq_one_letter_code
_entity_poly.pdbx_strand_id
1 'polypeptide(L)'
;MLLRIQPDESLRSYVDRNLLVNFMDWRVDRLRWLSEGEITHQAVKVIASTMGWQGCYGFNRLLHEHTQLPLQFVIRDTRDASYSRTAYLKPRMAITNSDLHAYCPECVRQDVQDLGFSYWRRNFPDHVSVCATHNVVLLSTCPYCDQPFSSKGHNLDVMWRKCSGRHLGNAESVMNLDEDALKHARFVEALCAYEFSISIHSAVAILSDKLRSLKKLTKRMKSERTAMIEYLDRISNNLEEKRFESPVVKTEFFPEEILKIVVYAYETFDEFVVDLYEYDKDLIPIESLWRNYGNGRYATTCRE
;
A
#
# COMPACT_ATOMS: atom_id res chain seq x y z
N MET A 1 -11.62 -22.36 12.99
CA MET A 1 -10.39 -22.40 12.17
C MET A 1 -10.28 -21.05 11.51
N LEU A 2 -9.16 -20.33 11.65
CA LEU A 2 -9.04 -19.00 11.04
C LEU A 2 -9.19 -19.10 9.52
N LEU A 3 -9.86 -18.12 8.92
CA LEU A 3 -9.97 -18.01 7.48
C LEU A 3 -8.60 -17.71 6.88
N ARG A 4 -8.38 -18.12 5.62
CA ARG A 4 -7.20 -17.70 4.86
C ARG A 4 -7.37 -16.25 4.40
N ILE A 5 -6.39 -15.39 4.68
CA ILE A 5 -6.33 -14.04 4.12
C ILE A 5 -6.15 -14.11 2.60
N GLN A 6 -6.88 -13.28 1.84
CA GLN A 6 -6.70 -13.20 0.37
C GLN A 6 -5.52 -12.30 0.02
N PRO A 7 -4.86 -12.48 -1.15
CA PRO A 7 -3.57 -11.83 -1.47
C PRO A 7 -3.54 -10.31 -1.30
N ASP A 8 -4.62 -9.64 -1.66
CA ASP A 8 -4.79 -8.19 -1.57
C ASP A 8 -5.88 -7.78 -0.56
N GLU A 9 -6.32 -8.70 0.32
CA GLU A 9 -7.30 -8.40 1.37
C GLU A 9 -6.72 -7.40 2.38
N SER A 10 -7.47 -6.36 2.74
CA SER A 10 -7.08 -5.45 3.81
C SER A 10 -7.07 -6.16 5.17
N LEU A 11 -6.20 -5.74 6.08
CA LEU A 11 -6.16 -6.29 7.44
C LEU A 11 -7.52 -6.18 8.15
N ARG A 12 -8.25 -5.08 7.93
CA ARG A 12 -9.58 -4.87 8.53
C ARG A 12 -10.60 -5.87 7.97
N SER A 13 -10.63 -6.08 6.65
CA SER A 13 -11.47 -7.12 6.04
C SER A 13 -11.21 -8.49 6.63
N TYR A 14 -9.93 -8.87 6.74
CA TYR A 14 -9.56 -10.17 7.28
C TYR A 14 -10.07 -10.37 8.71
N VAL A 15 -9.92 -9.35 9.56
CA VAL A 15 -10.41 -9.34 10.93
C VAL A 15 -11.94 -9.48 10.96
N ASP A 16 -12.65 -8.63 10.23
CA ASP A 16 -14.12 -8.60 10.27
C ASP A 16 -14.74 -9.87 9.68
N ARG A 17 -14.12 -10.46 8.65
CA ARG A 17 -14.55 -11.73 8.05
C ARG A 17 -14.37 -12.90 9.02
N ASN A 18 -13.27 -12.93 9.77
CA ASN A 18 -13.07 -13.92 10.83
C ASN A 18 -14.04 -13.72 11.99
N LEU A 19 -14.32 -12.48 12.38
CA LEU A 19 -15.31 -12.17 13.41
C LEU A 19 -16.73 -12.53 12.99
N LEU A 20 -17.05 -12.45 11.70
CA LEU A 20 -18.36 -12.83 11.19
C LEU A 20 -18.53 -14.36 11.16
N VAL A 21 -17.56 -15.10 10.61
CA VAL A 21 -17.69 -16.54 10.34
C VAL A 21 -17.27 -17.39 11.54
N ASN A 22 -16.22 -17.00 12.24
CA ASN A 22 -15.59 -17.77 13.32
C ASN A 22 -15.79 -17.12 14.70
N PHE A 23 -16.93 -16.46 14.92
CA PHE A 23 -17.20 -15.67 16.13
C PHE A 23 -17.10 -16.45 17.46
N MET A 24 -17.18 -17.79 17.41
CA MET A 24 -17.03 -18.70 18.56
C MET A 24 -15.61 -19.28 18.72
N ASP A 25 -14.68 -19.00 17.81
CA ASP A 25 -13.30 -19.47 17.89
C ASP A 25 -12.49 -18.55 18.82
N TRP A 26 -11.96 -19.09 19.92
CA TRP A 26 -11.21 -18.33 20.93
C TRP A 26 -10.01 -17.55 20.36
N ARG A 27 -9.45 -17.98 19.22
CA ARG A 27 -8.38 -17.25 18.54
C ARG A 27 -8.85 -15.90 18.01
N VAL A 28 -10.11 -15.81 17.63
CA VAL A 28 -10.75 -14.60 17.07
C VAL A 28 -11.06 -13.58 18.16
N ASP A 29 -11.20 -14.00 19.43
CA ASP A 29 -11.42 -13.06 20.54
C ASP A 29 -10.28 -12.04 20.67
N ARG A 30 -9.04 -12.43 20.33
CA ARG A 30 -7.88 -11.52 20.29
C ARG A 30 -7.97 -10.46 19.19
N LEU A 31 -8.82 -10.66 18.19
CA LEU A 31 -9.05 -9.76 17.07
C LEU A 31 -10.27 -8.86 17.29
N ARG A 32 -11.12 -9.14 18.28
CA ARG A 32 -12.39 -8.42 18.49
C ARG A 32 -12.21 -6.92 18.70
N TRP A 33 -11.18 -6.51 19.44
CA TRP A 33 -10.87 -5.09 19.64
C TRP A 33 -10.33 -4.40 18.37
N LEU A 34 -10.00 -5.16 17.32
CA LEU A 34 -9.50 -4.66 16.04
C LEU A 34 -10.60 -4.36 15.03
N SER A 35 -11.84 -4.81 15.29
CA SER A 35 -13.01 -4.44 14.48
C SER A 35 -13.57 -3.06 14.82
N GLU A 36 -12.95 -2.36 15.76
CA GLU A 36 -13.36 -1.01 16.18
C GLU A 36 -12.10 -0.15 16.29
N GLY A 37 -12.07 0.97 15.57
CA GLY A 37 -10.94 1.90 15.58
C GLY A 37 -9.80 1.57 14.61
N GLU A 38 -8.70 2.29 14.78
CA GLU A 38 -7.56 2.37 13.89
C GLU A 38 -6.61 1.16 14.03
N ILE A 39 -6.10 0.64 12.90
CA ILE A 39 -5.12 -0.44 12.92
C ILE A 39 -3.74 0.12 13.23
N THR A 40 -3.24 -0.21 14.42
CA THR A 40 -1.90 0.15 14.89
C THR A 40 -0.85 -0.92 14.58
N HIS A 41 0.43 -0.62 14.74
CA HIS A 41 1.47 -1.65 14.66
C HIS A 41 1.29 -2.78 15.67
N GLN A 42 0.77 -2.49 16.87
CA GLN A 42 0.46 -3.54 17.83
C GLN A 42 -0.65 -4.47 17.31
N ALA A 43 -1.66 -3.92 16.64
CA ALA A 43 -2.70 -4.72 15.99
C ALA A 43 -2.12 -5.71 14.97
N VAL A 44 -1.19 -5.26 14.12
CA VAL A 44 -0.54 -6.12 13.12
C VAL A 44 0.22 -7.26 13.77
N LYS A 45 0.95 -6.99 14.86
CA LYS A 45 1.63 -8.06 15.62
C LYS A 45 0.64 -9.08 16.18
N VAL A 46 -0.51 -8.62 16.67
CA VAL A 46 -1.57 -9.51 17.15
C VAL A 46 -2.16 -10.32 16.00
N ILE A 47 -2.41 -9.72 14.84
CA ILE A 47 -2.90 -10.44 13.64
C ILE A 47 -1.87 -11.49 13.21
N ALA A 48 -0.60 -11.10 13.03
CA ALA A 48 0.49 -12.00 12.63
C ALA A 48 0.63 -13.19 13.58
N SER A 49 0.70 -12.94 14.90
CA SER A 49 0.81 -14.00 15.89
C SER A 49 -0.43 -14.90 15.94
N THR A 50 -1.63 -14.35 15.70
CA THR A 50 -2.88 -15.12 15.59
C THR A 50 -2.87 -16.04 14.36
N MET A 51 -2.26 -15.59 13.25
CA MET A 51 -2.01 -16.39 12.05
C MET A 51 -0.86 -17.41 12.21
N GLY A 52 -0.19 -17.43 13.37
CA GLY A 52 0.93 -18.31 13.65
C GLY A 52 2.29 -17.78 13.17
N TRP A 53 2.36 -16.53 12.69
CA TRP A 53 3.61 -15.91 12.30
C TRP A 53 4.25 -15.19 13.50
N GLN A 54 5.45 -15.63 13.88
CA GLN A 54 6.21 -15.05 14.98
C GLN A 54 7.17 -13.96 14.51
N GLY A 55 7.55 -13.09 15.44
CA GLY A 55 8.54 -12.04 15.23
C GLY A 55 8.13 -10.99 14.18
N CYS A 56 9.13 -10.35 13.59
CA CYS A 56 8.93 -9.29 12.61
C CYS A 56 8.65 -9.80 11.20
N TYR A 57 8.87 -11.09 10.89
CA TYR A 57 8.55 -11.64 9.57
C TYR A 57 7.07 -11.46 9.26
N GLY A 58 6.18 -12.00 10.11
CA GLY A 58 4.74 -11.85 9.93
C GLY A 58 4.28 -10.40 9.96
N PHE A 59 4.89 -9.58 10.82
CA PHE A 59 4.60 -8.16 10.88
C PHE A 59 4.92 -7.44 9.56
N ASN A 60 6.15 -7.57 9.07
CA ASN A 60 6.62 -6.90 7.86
C ASN A 60 5.87 -7.40 6.61
N ARG A 61 5.61 -8.71 6.54
CA ARG A 61 4.78 -9.32 5.51
C ARG A 61 3.39 -8.70 5.48
N LEU A 62 2.70 -8.65 6.62
CA LEU A 62 1.36 -8.06 6.69
C LEU A 62 1.34 -6.57 6.29
N LEU A 63 2.37 -5.82 6.70
CA LEU A 63 2.52 -4.42 6.28
C LEU A 63 2.69 -4.30 4.78
N HIS A 64 3.47 -5.18 4.15
CA HIS A 64 3.68 -5.15 2.71
C HIS A 64 2.44 -5.60 1.93
N GLU A 65 1.90 -6.76 2.25
CA GLU A 65 0.85 -7.38 1.44
C GLU A 65 -0.53 -6.73 1.66
N HIS A 66 -0.84 -6.25 2.88
CA HIS A 66 -2.22 -5.94 3.28
C HIS A 66 -2.44 -4.50 3.78
N THR A 67 -1.50 -3.59 3.53
CA THR A 67 -1.60 -2.17 3.93
C THR A 67 -1.09 -1.22 2.83
N GLN A 68 -1.12 0.08 3.11
CA GLN A 68 -0.60 1.13 2.22
C GLN A 68 0.91 1.34 2.31
N LEU A 69 1.59 0.68 3.24
CA LEU A 69 3.01 0.93 3.49
C LEU A 69 3.96 0.51 2.35
N PRO A 70 3.63 -0.34 1.36
CA PRO A 70 4.46 -0.47 0.16
C PRO A 70 4.75 0.86 -0.52
N LEU A 71 3.78 1.79 -0.54
CA LEU A 71 3.95 3.13 -1.07
C LEU A 71 5.10 3.88 -0.41
N GLN A 72 5.41 3.54 0.85
CA GLN A 72 6.47 4.20 1.63
C GLN A 72 7.77 3.39 1.72
N PHE A 73 7.71 2.06 1.59
CA PHE A 73 8.81 1.16 1.96
C PHE A 73 9.45 0.44 0.77
N VAL A 74 8.79 0.38 -0.40
CA VAL A 74 9.35 -0.23 -1.61
C VAL A 74 10.49 0.62 -2.15
N ILE A 75 10.28 1.94 -2.27
CA ILE A 75 11.32 2.91 -2.64
C ILE A 75 12.07 3.33 -1.38
N ARG A 76 13.34 2.94 -1.28
CA ARG A 76 14.11 3.02 -0.04
C ARG A 76 15.60 3.19 -0.29
N ASP A 77 16.31 3.55 0.76
CA ASP A 77 17.76 3.38 0.80
C ASP A 77 18.09 1.90 1.00
N THR A 78 18.82 1.30 0.05
CA THR A 78 19.18 -0.13 0.08
C THR A 78 20.18 -0.48 1.17
N ARG A 79 20.84 0.52 1.78
CA ARG A 79 21.72 0.32 2.95
C ARG A 79 20.91 0.01 4.22
N ASP A 80 19.62 0.35 4.25
CA ASP A 80 18.73 -0.03 5.33
C ASP A 80 18.36 -1.52 5.18
N ALA A 81 18.85 -2.36 6.10
CA ALA A 81 18.57 -3.78 6.10
C ALA A 81 17.23 -4.17 6.78
N SER A 82 16.42 -3.19 7.21
CA SER A 82 15.14 -3.42 7.90
C SER A 82 13.94 -2.99 7.06
N TYR A 83 12.98 -3.89 6.78
CA TYR A 83 11.85 -3.55 5.91
C TYR A 83 11.08 -2.31 6.41
N SER A 84 10.68 -2.34 7.69
CA SER A 84 9.81 -1.33 8.30
C SER A 84 10.53 -0.36 9.25
N ARG A 85 11.87 -0.28 9.20
CA ARG A 85 12.65 0.61 10.09
C ARG A 85 12.28 0.39 11.56
N THR A 86 12.01 1.48 12.29
CA THR A 86 11.61 1.46 13.70
C THR A 86 10.12 1.17 13.92
N ALA A 87 9.33 0.94 12.87
CA ALA A 87 7.88 0.70 12.98
C ALA A 87 7.57 -0.46 13.94
N TYR A 88 8.32 -1.56 13.84
CA TYR A 88 8.15 -2.71 14.72
C TYR A 88 8.26 -2.35 16.21
N LEU A 89 9.01 -1.31 16.58
CA LEU A 89 9.18 -0.88 17.99
C LEU A 89 8.17 0.18 18.44
N LYS A 90 7.25 0.62 17.57
CA LYS A 90 6.29 1.70 17.84
C LYS A 90 4.86 1.15 17.90
N PRO A 91 4.45 0.49 19.00
CA PRO A 91 3.19 -0.26 19.05
C PRO A 91 1.93 0.60 18.88
N ARG A 92 1.98 1.87 19.32
CA ARG A 92 0.83 2.80 19.27
C ARG A 92 0.72 3.59 17.98
N MET A 93 1.65 3.41 17.04
CA MET A 93 1.62 4.14 15.77
C MET A 93 0.61 3.50 14.83
N ALA A 94 -0.23 4.34 14.25
CA ALA A 94 -1.17 3.97 13.19
C ALA A 94 -0.46 3.57 11.91
N ILE A 95 -1.09 2.70 11.12
CA ILE A 95 -0.61 2.30 9.78
C ILE A 95 -1.22 3.16 8.69
N THR A 96 -2.48 3.57 8.88
CA THR A 96 -3.21 4.43 7.95
C THR A 96 -3.54 5.74 8.64
N ASN A 97 -3.62 6.81 7.86
CA ASN A 97 -4.10 8.11 8.35
C ASN A 97 -5.62 8.28 8.11
N SER A 98 -6.25 7.31 7.44
CA SER A 98 -7.65 7.35 7.02
C SER A 98 -8.35 6.04 7.40
N ASP A 99 -9.54 6.22 7.93
CA ASP A 99 -10.52 5.19 8.28
C ASP A 99 -11.58 5.04 7.17
N LEU A 100 -11.43 5.78 6.06
CA LEU A 100 -12.30 5.65 4.91
C LEU A 100 -11.88 4.43 4.08
N HIS A 101 -12.87 3.67 3.65
CA HIS A 101 -12.70 2.56 2.73
C HIS A 101 -13.50 2.82 1.45
N ALA A 102 -13.02 2.26 0.35
CA ALA A 102 -13.77 2.25 -0.90
C ALA A 102 -13.63 0.90 -1.58
N TYR A 103 -14.59 0.54 -2.42
CA TYR A 103 -14.59 -0.73 -3.14
C TYR A 103 -14.99 -0.54 -4.60
N CYS A 104 -14.65 -1.54 -5.41
CA CYS A 104 -15.09 -1.66 -6.79
C CYS A 104 -16.26 -2.66 -6.85
N PRO A 105 -17.46 -2.27 -7.35
CA PRO A 105 -18.58 -3.20 -7.52
C PRO A 105 -18.23 -4.39 -8.43
N GLU A 106 -17.45 -4.17 -9.49
CA GLU A 106 -16.99 -5.24 -10.39
C GLU A 106 -16.09 -6.25 -9.67
N CYS A 107 -15.10 -5.80 -8.89
CA CYS A 107 -14.27 -6.70 -8.07
C CYS A 107 -15.14 -7.55 -7.14
N VAL A 108 -16.15 -6.94 -6.49
CA VAL A 108 -17.05 -7.66 -5.59
C VAL A 108 -17.86 -8.73 -6.34
N ARG A 109 -18.35 -8.44 -7.55
CA ARG A 109 -19.06 -9.44 -8.38
C ARG A 109 -18.12 -10.57 -8.81
N GLN A 110 -16.93 -10.22 -9.28
CA GLN A 110 -15.91 -11.18 -9.69
C GLN A 110 -15.51 -12.10 -8.52
N ASP A 111 -15.28 -11.55 -7.33
CA ASP A 111 -14.94 -12.34 -6.14
C ASP A 111 -16.06 -13.31 -5.76
N VAL A 112 -17.31 -12.86 -5.79
CA VAL A 112 -18.46 -13.74 -5.49
C VAL A 112 -18.56 -14.86 -6.52
N GLN A 113 -18.30 -14.56 -7.79
CA GLN A 113 -18.31 -15.55 -8.86
C GLN A 113 -17.17 -16.57 -8.73
N ASP A 114 -15.94 -16.11 -8.43
CA ASP A 114 -14.74 -16.94 -8.46
C ASP A 114 -14.47 -17.65 -7.13
N LEU A 115 -14.73 -16.98 -6.01
CA LEU A 115 -14.38 -17.43 -4.65
C LEU A 115 -15.61 -17.81 -3.83
N GLY A 116 -16.82 -17.43 -4.26
CA GLY A 116 -18.06 -17.60 -3.50
C GLY A 116 -18.27 -16.56 -2.39
N PHE A 117 -17.34 -15.62 -2.21
CA PHE A 117 -17.43 -14.51 -1.26
C PHE A 117 -16.57 -13.33 -1.72
N SER A 118 -16.96 -12.12 -1.35
CA SER A 118 -16.17 -10.91 -1.57
C SER A 118 -15.42 -10.47 -0.32
N TYR A 119 -14.47 -9.55 -0.46
CA TYR A 119 -13.71 -8.99 0.65
C TYR A 119 -13.27 -7.55 0.34
N TRP A 120 -12.88 -6.78 1.36
CA TRP A 120 -12.30 -5.45 1.11
C TRP A 120 -10.83 -5.59 0.79
N ARG A 121 -10.47 -5.17 -0.41
CA ARG A 121 -9.08 -5.05 -0.84
C ARG A 121 -8.36 -3.96 -0.05
N ARG A 122 -7.03 -4.05 0.00
CA ARG A 122 -6.18 -2.91 0.34
C ARG A 122 -6.53 -1.80 -0.67
N ASN A 123 -7.04 -0.69 -0.16
CA ASN A 123 -7.40 0.44 -0.99
C ASN A 123 -7.01 1.72 -0.26
N PHE A 124 -6.74 2.76 -1.04
CA PHE A 124 -6.20 4.02 -0.57
C PHE A 124 -7.11 5.15 -1.07
N PRO A 125 -8.30 5.36 -0.47
CA PRO A 125 -9.29 6.30 -1.01
C PRO A 125 -8.77 7.72 -1.16
N ASP A 126 -7.75 8.10 -0.37
CA ASP A 126 -7.11 9.41 -0.45
C ASP A 126 -6.14 9.54 -1.64
N HIS A 127 -5.75 8.43 -2.27
CA HIS A 127 -4.77 8.38 -3.36
C HIS A 127 -5.33 7.74 -4.64
N VAL A 128 -6.33 6.87 -4.54
CA VAL A 128 -6.87 6.08 -5.66
C VAL A 128 -8.39 6.18 -5.65
N SER A 129 -8.93 6.79 -6.70
CA SER A 129 -10.38 6.99 -6.89
C SER A 129 -11.03 6.00 -7.85
N VAL A 130 -10.23 5.20 -8.57
CA VAL A 130 -10.70 4.29 -9.62
C VAL A 130 -10.04 2.92 -9.51
N CYS A 131 -10.74 1.88 -9.97
CA CYS A 131 -10.22 0.52 -9.99
C CYS A 131 -9.20 0.35 -11.12
N ALA A 132 -7.97 -0.05 -10.78
CA ALA A 132 -6.90 -0.31 -11.76
C ALA A 132 -7.26 -1.41 -12.77
N THR A 133 -8.02 -2.41 -12.33
CA THR A 133 -8.46 -3.56 -13.15
C THR A 133 -9.67 -3.23 -14.03
N HIS A 134 -10.74 -2.69 -13.42
CA HIS A 134 -12.04 -2.56 -14.08
C HIS A 134 -12.31 -1.15 -14.66
N ASN A 135 -11.44 -0.17 -14.40
CA ASN A 135 -11.60 1.24 -14.81
C ASN A 135 -12.93 1.89 -14.37
N VAL A 136 -13.48 1.49 -13.23
CA VAL A 136 -14.69 2.09 -12.65
C VAL A 136 -14.35 2.95 -11.44
N VAL A 137 -15.18 3.94 -11.15
CA VAL A 137 -15.07 4.76 -9.95
C VAL A 137 -15.28 3.88 -8.70
N LEU A 138 -14.40 4.05 -7.71
CA LEU A 138 -14.51 3.36 -6.43
C LEU A 138 -15.57 4.03 -5.56
N LEU A 139 -16.42 3.23 -4.92
CA LEU A 139 -17.48 3.72 -4.05
C LEU A 139 -16.98 3.76 -2.60
N SER A 140 -16.91 4.96 -2.02
CA SER A 140 -16.55 5.19 -0.61
C SER A 140 -17.75 5.35 0.33
N THR A 141 -18.95 5.38 -0.24
CA THR A 141 -20.23 5.40 0.47
C THR A 141 -21.12 4.26 0.00
N CYS A 142 -22.00 3.81 0.89
CA CYS A 142 -22.97 2.77 0.57
C CYS A 142 -24.02 3.29 -0.42
N PRO A 143 -24.18 2.66 -1.59
CA PRO A 143 -25.08 3.13 -2.65
C PRO A 143 -26.58 2.98 -2.30
N TYR A 144 -26.88 2.50 -1.10
CA TYR A 144 -28.23 2.15 -0.67
C TYR A 144 -28.77 3.00 0.48
N CYS A 145 -27.88 3.66 1.22
CA CYS A 145 -28.25 4.52 2.35
C CYS A 145 -27.24 5.66 2.61
N ASP A 146 -26.30 5.87 1.69
CA ASP A 146 -25.31 6.95 1.66
C ASP A 146 -24.36 7.06 2.86
N GLN A 147 -24.34 6.06 3.74
CA GLN A 147 -23.40 6.02 4.85
C GLN A 147 -21.98 5.72 4.34
N PRO A 148 -20.95 6.43 4.81
CA PRO A 148 -19.56 6.17 4.41
C PRO A 148 -19.09 4.81 4.94
N PHE A 149 -18.16 4.16 4.23
CA PHE A 149 -17.51 2.96 4.75
C PHE A 149 -16.36 3.36 5.67
N SER A 150 -16.64 3.41 6.97
CA SER A 150 -15.71 3.82 8.02
C SER A 150 -16.24 3.38 9.37
N SER A 151 -15.42 3.51 10.42
CA SER A 151 -15.82 3.25 11.80
C SER A 151 -16.97 4.16 12.28
N LYS A 152 -17.21 5.28 11.59
CA LYS A 152 -18.28 6.25 11.92
C LYS A 152 -19.55 6.08 11.09
N GLY A 153 -19.53 5.23 10.06
CA GLY A 153 -20.66 4.96 9.19
C GLY A 153 -20.97 3.47 9.12
N HIS A 154 -20.90 2.89 7.91
CA HIS A 154 -20.93 1.45 7.75
C HIS A 154 -19.59 0.83 8.13
N ASN A 155 -19.62 -0.06 9.13
CA ASN A 155 -18.52 -1.00 9.33
C ASN A 155 -18.37 -1.91 8.10
N LEU A 156 -17.19 -2.50 7.93
CA LEU A 156 -16.85 -3.27 6.75
C LEU A 156 -17.62 -4.59 6.64
N ASP A 157 -18.26 -5.04 7.72
CA ASP A 157 -19.12 -6.22 7.70
C ASP A 157 -20.36 -6.10 6.79
N VAL A 158 -20.72 -4.87 6.38
CA VAL A 158 -21.77 -4.61 5.37
C VAL A 158 -21.51 -5.32 4.04
N MET A 159 -20.24 -5.60 3.71
CA MET A 159 -19.84 -6.41 2.56
C MET A 159 -20.58 -7.75 2.53
N TRP A 160 -20.76 -8.38 3.70
CA TRP A 160 -21.36 -9.70 3.82
C TRP A 160 -22.78 -9.65 4.41
N ARG A 161 -23.03 -8.74 5.37
CA ARG A 161 -24.34 -8.58 6.01
C ARG A 161 -25.38 -7.92 5.11
N LYS A 162 -24.94 -7.27 4.02
CA LYS A 162 -25.79 -6.50 3.11
C LYS A 162 -26.34 -5.23 3.78
N CYS A 163 -26.81 -4.29 2.98
CA CYS A 163 -27.56 -3.12 3.46
C CYS A 163 -29.02 -3.23 3.00
N SER A 164 -29.96 -3.29 3.94
CA SER A 164 -31.39 -3.50 3.66
C SER A 164 -31.65 -4.69 2.71
N GLY A 165 -30.92 -5.79 2.91
CA GLY A 165 -30.99 -7.00 2.09
C GLY A 165 -30.25 -6.94 0.74
N ARG A 166 -29.68 -5.78 0.37
CA ARG A 166 -28.94 -5.59 -0.89
C ARG A 166 -27.43 -5.75 -0.69
N HIS A 167 -26.84 -6.67 -1.45
CA HIS A 167 -25.40 -6.94 -1.43
C HIS A 167 -24.66 -5.83 -2.18
N LEU A 168 -23.47 -5.42 -1.72
CA LEU A 168 -22.69 -4.34 -2.37
C LEU A 168 -22.34 -4.65 -3.83
N GLY A 169 -22.20 -5.94 -4.18
CA GLY A 169 -22.01 -6.37 -5.57
C GLY A 169 -23.19 -6.03 -6.49
N ASN A 170 -24.37 -5.72 -5.98
CA ASN A 170 -25.51 -5.30 -6.79
C ASN A 170 -25.49 -3.80 -7.10
N ALA A 171 -24.48 -3.06 -6.64
CA ALA A 171 -24.33 -1.65 -6.94
C ALA A 171 -24.03 -1.45 -8.42
N GLU A 172 -24.57 -0.39 -9.02
CA GLU A 172 -24.19 0.00 -10.38
C GLU A 172 -22.76 0.54 -10.38
N SER A 173 -22.03 0.21 -11.45
CA SER A 173 -20.68 0.71 -11.69
C SER A 173 -20.71 1.93 -12.60
N VAL A 174 -19.95 2.96 -12.27
CA VAL A 174 -19.75 4.12 -13.13
C VAL A 174 -18.39 4.03 -13.79
N MET A 175 -18.35 4.10 -15.12
CA MET A 175 -17.08 4.09 -15.85
C MET A 175 -16.28 5.37 -15.60
N ASN A 176 -14.99 5.21 -15.35
CA ASN A 176 -14.06 6.32 -15.27
C ASN A 176 -13.65 6.79 -16.67
N LEU A 177 -13.63 8.12 -16.85
CA LEU A 177 -13.21 8.80 -18.08
C LEU A 177 -11.87 9.56 -17.91
N ASP A 178 -11.31 9.57 -16.71
CA ASP A 178 -10.02 10.20 -16.40
C ASP A 178 -8.89 9.18 -16.60
N GLU A 179 -8.20 9.28 -17.73
CA GLU A 179 -7.09 8.39 -18.07
C GLU A 179 -5.92 8.52 -17.09
N ASP A 180 -5.68 9.72 -16.55
CA ASP A 180 -4.60 9.97 -15.58
C ASP A 180 -4.91 9.27 -14.25
N ALA A 181 -6.17 9.29 -13.81
CA ALA A 181 -6.62 8.56 -12.62
C ALA A 181 -6.44 7.03 -12.77
N LEU A 182 -6.77 6.49 -13.95
CA LEU A 182 -6.57 5.07 -14.24
C LEU A 182 -5.08 4.71 -14.27
N LYS A 183 -4.26 5.55 -14.93
CA LYS A 183 -2.81 5.38 -14.98
C LYS A 183 -2.24 5.37 -13.57
N HIS A 184 -2.57 6.37 -12.75
CA HIS A 184 -2.15 6.44 -11.35
C HIS A 184 -2.55 5.18 -10.55
N ALA A 185 -3.80 4.72 -10.67
CA ALA A 185 -4.28 3.52 -9.99
C ALA A 185 -3.47 2.26 -10.36
N ARG A 186 -3.13 2.10 -11.64
CA ARG A 186 -2.30 0.99 -12.13
C ARG A 186 -0.87 1.05 -11.61
N PHE A 187 -0.27 2.23 -11.58
CA PHE A 187 1.07 2.41 -10.99
C PHE A 187 1.09 2.08 -9.49
N VAL A 188 0.06 2.50 -8.75
CA VAL A 188 -0.09 2.16 -7.32
C VAL A 188 -0.23 0.65 -7.13
N GLU A 189 -1.09 -0.01 -7.91
CA GLU A 189 -1.28 -1.46 -7.84
C GLU A 189 0.01 -2.22 -8.17
N ALA A 190 0.69 -1.84 -9.25
CA ALA A 190 1.96 -2.43 -9.67
C ALA A 190 3.07 -2.23 -8.61
N LEU A 191 3.21 -1.03 -8.05
CA LEU A 191 4.18 -0.76 -6.99
C LEU A 191 3.91 -1.61 -5.75
N CYS A 192 2.64 -1.79 -5.37
CA CYS A 192 2.27 -2.61 -4.21
C CYS A 192 2.38 -4.12 -4.49
N ALA A 193 2.47 -4.54 -5.76
CA ALA A 193 2.71 -5.91 -6.17
C ALA A 193 4.19 -6.20 -6.49
N TYR A 194 5.04 -5.17 -6.55
CA TYR A 194 6.44 -5.31 -6.90
C TYR A 194 7.23 -6.01 -5.79
N GLU A 195 7.97 -7.05 -6.15
CA GLU A 195 8.60 -7.98 -5.19
C GLU A 195 10.01 -7.57 -4.76
N PHE A 196 10.59 -6.53 -5.38
CA PHE A 196 11.96 -6.09 -5.13
C PHE A 196 12.01 -4.67 -4.55
N SER A 197 13.02 -4.37 -3.75
CA SER A 197 13.23 -3.01 -3.29
C SER A 197 13.74 -2.13 -4.43
N ILE A 198 13.25 -0.90 -4.49
CA ILE A 198 13.75 0.12 -5.42
C ILE A 198 14.70 1.03 -4.65
N SER A 199 15.96 1.08 -5.09
CA SER A 199 16.94 2.03 -4.59
C SER A 199 16.49 3.45 -4.88
N ILE A 200 16.35 4.29 -3.85
CA ILE A 200 16.03 5.70 -4.01
C ILE A 200 17.11 6.44 -4.80
N HIS A 201 18.38 6.03 -4.68
CA HIS A 201 19.47 6.60 -5.46
C HIS A 201 19.28 6.33 -6.95
N SER A 202 19.02 5.07 -7.31
CA SER A 202 18.79 4.64 -8.69
C SER A 202 17.53 5.29 -9.27
N ALA A 203 16.43 5.31 -8.51
CA ALA A 203 15.19 5.98 -8.91
C ALA A 203 15.40 7.47 -9.18
N VAL A 204 16.08 8.20 -8.30
CA VAL A 204 16.31 9.65 -8.46
C VAL A 204 17.18 9.95 -9.68
N ALA A 205 18.24 9.17 -9.91
CA ALA A 205 19.12 9.34 -11.06
C ALA A 205 18.35 9.13 -12.38
N ILE A 206 17.66 8.00 -12.50
CA ILE A 206 16.92 7.63 -13.71
C ILE A 206 15.77 8.59 -13.99
N LEU A 207 15.01 8.98 -12.96
CA LEU A 207 13.91 9.93 -13.14
C LEU A 207 14.45 11.30 -13.58
N SER A 208 15.57 11.74 -13.01
CA SER A 208 16.22 12.98 -13.43
C SER A 208 16.62 12.94 -14.91
N ASP A 209 17.27 11.88 -15.35
CA ASP A 209 17.67 11.71 -16.75
C ASP A 209 16.47 11.59 -17.68
N LYS A 210 15.46 10.80 -17.29
CA LYS A 210 14.22 10.62 -18.05
C LYS A 210 13.51 11.95 -18.25
N LEU A 211 13.28 12.73 -17.19
CA LEU A 211 12.63 14.04 -17.26
C LEU A 211 13.41 15.02 -18.16
N ARG A 212 14.74 15.05 -18.05
CA ARG A 212 15.60 15.91 -18.89
C ARG A 212 15.56 15.49 -20.36
N SER A 213 15.33 14.21 -20.66
CA SER A 213 15.26 13.67 -22.01
C SER A 213 13.92 13.89 -22.74
N LEU A 214 12.84 14.25 -22.02
CA LEU A 214 11.51 14.43 -22.62
C LEU A 214 11.49 15.56 -23.67
N LYS A 215 11.27 15.18 -24.93
CA LYS A 215 11.18 16.10 -26.09
C LYS A 215 9.69 16.29 -26.45
N LYS A 216 9.24 17.56 -26.45
CA LYS A 216 7.86 18.04 -26.70
C LYS A 216 6.98 18.09 -25.44
N LEU A 217 6.97 19.26 -24.80
CA LEU A 217 6.16 19.54 -23.62
C LEU A 217 5.38 20.84 -23.82
N THR A 218 4.13 20.86 -23.36
CA THR A 218 3.35 22.09 -23.24
C THR A 218 3.99 23.04 -22.23
N LYS A 219 3.61 24.32 -22.20
CA LYS A 219 4.17 25.29 -21.23
C LYS A 219 3.95 24.83 -19.78
N ARG A 220 2.76 24.30 -19.46
CA ARG A 220 2.41 23.76 -18.15
C ARG A 220 3.28 22.55 -17.78
N MET A 221 3.43 21.62 -18.70
CA MET A 221 4.29 20.45 -18.50
C MET A 221 5.76 20.85 -18.27
N LYS A 222 6.24 21.92 -18.92
CA LYS A 222 7.59 22.42 -18.69
C LYS A 222 7.78 22.92 -17.25
N SER A 223 6.83 23.66 -16.68
CA SER A 223 6.93 24.13 -15.29
C SER A 223 6.83 22.99 -14.28
N GLU A 224 5.91 22.03 -14.50
CA GLU A 224 5.77 20.84 -13.64
C GLU A 224 7.06 20.02 -13.66
N ARG A 225 7.61 19.74 -14.86
CA ARG A 225 8.89 19.06 -15.01
C ARG A 225 10.03 19.78 -14.29
N THR A 226 10.14 21.11 -14.42
CA THR A 226 11.21 21.85 -13.73
C THR A 226 11.10 21.70 -12.21
N ALA A 227 9.90 21.81 -11.65
CA ALA A 227 9.68 21.61 -10.22
C ALA A 227 10.01 20.16 -9.78
N MET A 228 9.68 19.16 -10.59
CA MET A 228 10.04 17.76 -10.33
C MET A 228 11.56 17.54 -10.36
N ILE A 229 12.27 18.14 -11.33
CA ILE A 229 13.73 18.07 -11.41
C ILE A 229 14.37 18.73 -10.17
N GLU A 230 13.92 19.93 -9.78
CA GLU A 230 14.41 20.62 -8.58
C GLU A 230 14.18 19.78 -7.31
N TYR A 231 13.03 19.10 -7.22
CA TYR A 231 12.73 18.17 -6.13
C TYR A 231 13.69 16.98 -6.10
N LEU A 232 13.97 16.35 -7.24
CA LEU A 232 14.91 15.23 -7.37
C LEU A 232 16.34 15.66 -7.06
N ASP A 233 16.79 16.80 -7.57
CA ASP A 233 18.13 17.35 -7.31
C ASP A 233 18.32 17.60 -5.80
N ARG A 234 17.28 18.11 -5.10
CA ARG A 234 17.30 18.27 -3.64
C ARG A 234 17.42 16.93 -2.90
N ILE A 235 16.70 15.90 -3.33
CA ILE A 235 16.82 14.56 -2.72
C ILE A 235 18.22 14.00 -2.96
N SER A 236 18.75 14.13 -4.18
CA SER A 236 20.08 13.66 -4.54
C SER A 236 21.15 14.28 -3.63
N ASN A 237 21.09 15.60 -3.42
CA ASN A 237 22.02 16.30 -2.52
C ASN A 237 21.89 15.82 -1.08
N ASN A 238 20.66 15.67 -0.56
CA ASN A 238 20.43 15.16 0.79
C ASN A 238 20.95 13.72 0.97
N LEU A 239 20.86 12.89 -0.07
CA LEU A 239 21.36 11.51 -0.05
C LEU A 239 22.89 11.46 -0.01
N GLU A 240 23.57 12.36 -0.74
CA GLU A 240 25.03 12.48 -0.70
C GLU A 240 25.54 13.00 0.65
N GLU A 241 24.89 14.02 1.23
CA GLU A 241 25.24 14.54 2.56
C GLU A 241 25.13 13.46 3.64
N LYS A 242 24.07 12.65 3.56
CA LYS A 242 23.79 11.56 4.51
C LYS A 242 24.49 10.26 4.18
N ARG A 243 25.40 10.25 3.19
CA ARG A 243 26.14 9.04 2.80
C ARG A 243 26.93 8.43 3.95
N PHE A 244 27.39 9.26 4.89
CA PHE A 244 28.17 8.83 6.05
C PHE A 244 27.35 8.65 7.34
N GLU A 245 26.04 8.92 7.30
CA GLU A 245 25.15 8.72 8.43
C GLU A 245 24.55 7.30 8.44
N SER A 246 24.04 6.87 9.60
CA SER A 246 23.33 5.59 9.69
C SER A 246 22.06 5.63 8.83
N PRO A 247 21.80 4.65 7.96
CA PRO A 247 20.62 4.61 7.09
C PRO A 247 19.30 4.44 7.85
N VAL A 248 19.36 4.17 9.16
CA VAL A 248 18.19 4.10 10.06
C VAL A 248 17.65 5.51 10.40
N VAL A 249 18.46 6.56 10.18
CA VAL A 249 18.07 7.97 10.37
C VAL A 249 17.14 8.39 9.23
N LYS A 250 16.05 9.09 9.56
CA LYS A 250 15.02 9.50 8.60
C LYS A 250 15.64 10.23 7.40
N THR A 251 15.62 9.56 6.24
CA THR A 251 15.68 10.27 4.97
C THR A 251 14.34 10.96 4.79
N GLU A 252 14.33 12.29 4.80
CA GLU A 252 13.15 13.12 4.54
C GLU A 252 12.89 13.16 3.03
N PHE A 253 12.44 12.05 2.47
CA PHE A 253 11.78 12.07 1.17
C PHE A 253 10.34 11.59 1.33
N PHE A 254 9.47 12.06 0.44
CA PHE A 254 8.05 11.70 0.42
C PHE A 254 7.85 10.73 -0.75
N PRO A 255 7.73 9.42 -0.48
CA PRO A 255 7.60 8.41 -1.53
C PRO A 255 6.44 8.66 -2.50
N GLU A 256 5.38 9.31 -2.04
CA GLU A 256 4.25 9.76 -2.87
C GLU A 256 4.67 10.74 -3.97
N GLU A 257 5.60 11.66 -3.69
CA GLU A 257 6.10 12.60 -4.71
C GLU A 257 6.96 11.88 -5.75
N ILE A 258 7.75 10.89 -5.33
CA ILE A 258 8.49 10.04 -6.28
C ILE A 258 7.51 9.28 -7.18
N LEU A 259 6.45 8.69 -6.61
CA LEU A 259 5.43 8.00 -7.39
C LEU A 259 4.75 8.92 -8.41
N LYS A 260 4.41 10.16 -8.04
CA LYS A 260 3.88 11.17 -8.98
C LYS A 260 4.83 11.42 -10.14
N ILE A 261 6.13 11.54 -9.86
CA ILE A 261 7.14 11.75 -10.89
C ILE A 261 7.27 10.53 -11.81
N VAL A 262 7.21 9.31 -11.25
CA VAL A 262 7.21 8.07 -12.03
C VAL A 262 6.02 8.02 -12.98
N VAL A 263 4.81 8.28 -12.47
CA VAL A 263 3.56 8.31 -13.26
C VAL A 263 3.63 9.37 -14.36
N TYR A 264 4.27 10.51 -14.10
CA TYR A 264 4.50 11.56 -15.09
C TYR A 264 5.49 11.15 -16.19
N ALA A 265 6.57 10.46 -15.81
CA ALA A 265 7.70 10.20 -16.69
C ALA A 265 7.55 8.94 -17.58
N TYR A 266 6.67 8.01 -17.20
CA TYR A 266 6.50 6.71 -17.83
C TYR A 266 5.05 6.43 -18.20
N GLU A 267 4.80 5.65 -19.24
CA GLU A 267 3.43 5.21 -19.58
C GLU A 267 2.99 4.02 -18.74
N THR A 268 3.92 3.13 -18.43
CA THR A 268 3.67 1.94 -17.61
C THR A 268 4.72 1.78 -16.51
N PHE A 269 4.37 1.08 -15.44
CA PHE A 269 5.31 0.78 -14.36
C PHE A 269 6.45 -0.13 -14.85
N ASP A 270 6.17 -1.05 -15.79
CA ASP A 270 7.16 -1.96 -16.34
C ASP A 270 8.28 -1.22 -17.09
N GLU A 271 7.97 -0.15 -17.83
CA GLU A 271 8.99 0.69 -18.47
C GLU A 271 9.94 1.31 -17.44
N PHE A 272 9.42 1.75 -16.29
CA PHE A 272 10.23 2.26 -15.20
C PHE A 272 11.12 1.17 -14.58
N VAL A 273 10.58 -0.04 -14.41
CA VAL A 273 11.34 -1.19 -13.90
C VAL A 273 12.45 -1.61 -14.86
N VAL A 274 12.21 -1.56 -16.18
CA VAL A 274 13.25 -1.81 -17.19
C VAL A 274 14.40 -0.81 -17.06
N ASP A 275 14.10 0.49 -17.03
CA ASP A 275 15.13 1.52 -16.88
C ASP A 275 15.88 1.34 -15.53
N LEU A 276 15.17 0.98 -14.45
CA LEU A 276 15.78 0.64 -13.14
C LEU A 276 16.75 -0.52 -13.23
N TYR A 277 16.37 -1.61 -13.90
CA TYR A 277 17.19 -2.81 -14.00
C TYR A 277 18.45 -2.60 -14.85
N GLU A 278 18.35 -1.76 -15.88
CA GLU A 278 19.52 -1.37 -16.69
C GLU A 278 20.55 -0.58 -15.88
N TYR A 279 20.08 0.25 -14.93
CA TYR A 279 20.91 1.06 -14.05
C TYR A 279 21.45 0.27 -12.84
N ASP A 280 20.61 -0.53 -12.20
CA ASP A 280 20.89 -1.25 -10.95
C ASP A 280 20.51 -2.73 -11.09
N LYS A 281 21.53 -3.57 -11.29
CA LYS A 281 21.35 -5.00 -11.53
C LYS A 281 21.16 -5.82 -10.25
N ASP A 282 21.46 -5.23 -9.10
CA ASP A 282 21.45 -5.91 -7.79
C ASP A 282 20.12 -5.68 -7.08
N LEU A 283 19.06 -6.31 -7.61
CA LEU A 283 17.73 -6.25 -7.02
C LEU A 283 17.68 -7.03 -5.70
N ILE A 284 17.25 -6.37 -4.62
CA ILE A 284 17.05 -6.99 -3.31
C ILE A 284 15.58 -7.43 -3.18
N PRO A 285 15.28 -8.73 -3.01
CA PRO A 285 13.91 -9.18 -2.77
C PRO A 285 13.36 -8.59 -1.47
N ILE A 286 12.14 -8.05 -1.49
CA ILE A 286 11.50 -7.44 -0.32
C ILE A 286 11.33 -8.44 0.81
N GLU A 287 10.98 -9.69 0.49
CA GLU A 287 10.82 -10.75 1.49
C GLU A 287 12.10 -10.95 2.33
N SER A 288 13.29 -10.81 1.72
CA SER A 288 14.57 -10.96 2.44
C SER A 288 14.73 -9.96 3.59
N LEU A 289 14.01 -8.83 3.52
CA LEU A 289 14.04 -7.76 4.52
C LEU A 289 13.04 -7.97 5.66
N TRP A 290 12.12 -8.94 5.55
CA TRP A 290 11.06 -9.14 6.54
C TRP A 290 11.54 -9.71 7.86
N ARG A 291 12.71 -10.35 7.89
CA ARG A 291 13.29 -10.93 9.12
C ARG A 291 13.93 -9.91 10.06
N ASN A 292 14.02 -8.66 9.64
CA ASN A 292 14.74 -7.60 10.36
C ASN A 292 13.82 -6.43 10.73
N TYR A 293 14.15 -5.77 11.84
CA TYR A 293 13.61 -4.46 12.23
C TYR A 293 14.74 -3.51 12.65
N GLY A 294 14.53 -2.21 12.47
CA GLY A 294 15.48 -1.18 12.90
C GLY A 294 15.28 -0.83 14.37
N ASN A 295 16.37 -0.74 15.14
CA ASN A 295 16.33 -0.30 16.54
C ASN A 295 16.73 1.18 16.75
N GLY A 296 16.82 1.94 15.66
CA GLY A 296 17.27 3.33 15.66
C GLY A 296 18.77 3.50 15.42
N ARG A 297 19.56 2.42 15.44
CA ARG A 297 21.00 2.45 15.14
C ARG A 297 21.41 1.45 14.07
N TYR A 298 20.87 0.23 14.15
CA TYR A 298 21.15 -0.88 13.25
C TYR A 298 19.90 -1.75 13.03
N ALA A 299 19.95 -2.58 11.99
CA ALA A 299 18.97 -3.65 11.78
C ALA A 299 19.22 -4.80 12.76
N THR A 300 18.15 -5.32 13.35
CA THR A 300 18.16 -6.44 14.29
C THR A 300 17.26 -7.54 13.75
N THR A 301 17.77 -8.76 13.67
CA THR A 301 16.98 -9.94 13.28
C THR A 301 16.08 -10.38 14.42
N CYS A 302 14.82 -10.65 14.14
CA CYS A 302 13.92 -11.19 15.16
C CYS A 302 14.32 -12.61 15.56
N ARG A 303 14.18 -12.92 16.86
CA ARG A 303 14.20 -14.32 17.31
C ARG A 303 12.88 -14.96 16.88
N GLU A 304 12.98 -16.08 16.18
CA GLU A 304 11.84 -16.93 15.79
C GLU A 304 11.24 -17.64 17.01
#